data_AF-A0A7V9FKZ0-F1
#
_entry.id   AF-A0A7V9FKZ0-F1
#
_cell.length_a   1.000
_cell.length_b   1.000
_cell.length_c   1.000
_cell.angle_alpha   90.00
_cell.angle_beta   90.00
_cell.angle_gamma   90.00
#
_symmetry.space_group_name_H-M   'P 1'
#
loop_
_entity.id
_entity.type
_entity.pdbx_description
1 polymer ?
#
loop_
_entity_poly.entity_id
_entity_poly.type
_entity_poly.pdbx_seq_one_letter_code
_entity_poly.pdbx_strand_id
1 'polypeptide(L)'
;MTDVTTEELASRLDDETLTILDVRSAGEYEGETGAPCDPRQGRIPGARHVDVQELMQLTAGEIRELLELPEGAEIAAYCHSGSRSALAVEILLAAGYEARNYVGSWHEWSRDVSLPAG
;
A
#
# COMPACT_ATOMS: atom_id res chain seq x y z
N MET A 1 -15.17 8.64 0.16
CA MET A 1 -13.91 8.55 -0.59
C MET A 1 -13.98 7.27 -1.40
N THR A 2 -13.61 7.29 -2.68
CA THR A 2 -13.68 6.10 -3.55
C THR A 2 -12.35 5.36 -3.51
N ASP A 3 -12.40 4.03 -3.62
CA ASP A 3 -11.21 3.18 -3.72
C ASP A 3 -10.35 3.54 -4.94
N VAL A 4 -9.04 3.32 -4.82
CA VAL A 4 -8.08 3.50 -5.92
C VAL A 4 -8.25 2.33 -6.89
N THR A 5 -8.22 2.61 -8.19
CA THR A 5 -8.26 1.58 -9.24
C THR A 5 -6.84 1.22 -9.71
N THR A 6 -6.68 0.05 -10.33
CA THR A 6 -5.41 -0.37 -10.94
C THR A 6 -4.93 0.62 -11.99
N GLU A 7 -5.83 1.10 -12.86
CA GLU A 7 -5.53 2.08 -13.91
C GLU A 7 -5.07 3.42 -13.33
N GLU A 8 -5.78 3.92 -12.32
CA GLU A 8 -5.40 5.15 -11.61
C GLU A 8 -4.00 5.03 -10.99
N LEU A 9 -3.77 3.96 -10.23
CA LEU A 9 -2.48 3.74 -9.55
C LEU A 9 -1.34 3.59 -10.56
N ALA A 10 -1.56 2.82 -11.63
CA ALA A 10 -0.58 2.63 -12.70
C ALA A 10 -0.23 3.95 -13.41
N SER A 11 -1.20 4.84 -13.61
CA SER A 11 -0.97 6.15 -14.23
C SER A 11 -0.16 7.13 -13.36
N ARG A 12 -0.02 6.83 -12.06
CA ARG A 12 0.62 7.69 -11.05
C ARG A 12 1.85 7.07 -10.40
N LEU A 13 2.44 6.01 -10.99
CA LEU A 13 3.63 5.36 -10.41
C LEU A 13 4.83 6.31 -10.24
N ASP A 14 4.97 7.28 -11.15
CA ASP A 14 6.05 8.29 -11.12
C ASP A 14 5.61 9.60 -10.44
N ASP A 15 4.43 9.64 -9.81
CA ASP A 15 3.92 10.82 -9.12
C ASP A 15 4.52 10.94 -7.71
N GLU A 16 5.49 11.85 -7.55
CA GLU A 16 6.15 12.11 -6.26
C GLU A 16 5.20 12.64 -5.17
N THR A 17 3.99 13.08 -5.53
CA THR A 17 2.98 13.54 -4.55
C THR A 17 2.15 12.40 -3.97
N LEU A 18 2.20 11.21 -4.57
CA LEU A 18 1.50 10.02 -4.12
C LEU A 18 2.47 9.07 -3.41
N THR A 19 2.17 8.73 -2.15
CA THR A 19 2.85 7.60 -1.50
C THR A 19 2.07 6.31 -1.71
N ILE A 20 2.70 5.33 -2.34
CA ILE A 20 2.16 3.96 -2.41
C ILE A 20 2.67 3.21 -1.18
N LEU A 21 1.75 2.67 -0.36
CA LEU A 21 2.08 1.98 0.88
C LEU A 21 1.68 0.50 0.83
N ASP A 22 2.66 -0.38 0.84
CA ASP A 22 2.48 -1.81 1.00
C ASP A 22 2.36 -2.15 2.49
N VAL A 23 1.21 -2.68 2.89
CA VAL A 23 0.93 -3.08 4.28
C VAL A 23 0.92 -4.59 4.51
N ARG A 24 1.55 -5.35 3.60
CA ARG A 24 1.80 -6.78 3.76
C ARG A 24 2.97 -7.03 4.71
N SER A 25 3.29 -8.30 4.96
CA SER A 25 4.51 -8.66 5.68
C SER A 25 5.78 -8.32 4.89
N ALA A 26 6.90 -8.18 5.58
CA ALA A 26 8.19 -7.92 4.95
C ALA A 26 8.55 -9.00 3.89
N GLY A 27 8.29 -10.27 4.19
CA GLY A 27 8.53 -11.36 3.24
C GLY A 27 7.65 -11.27 1.99
N GLU A 28 6.42 -10.76 2.09
CA GLU A 28 5.55 -10.49 0.92
C GLU A 28 6.07 -9.31 0.10
N TYR A 29 6.56 -8.26 0.75
CA TYR A 29 7.12 -7.05 0.12
C TYR A 29 8.43 -7.33 -0.63
N GLU A 30 9.32 -8.12 -0.03
CA GLU A 30 10.59 -8.56 -0.65
C GLU A 30 10.40 -9.68 -1.69
N GLY A 31 9.17 -10.23 -1.81
CA GLY A 31 8.86 -11.33 -2.72
C GLY A 31 9.42 -12.70 -2.30
N GLU A 32 9.90 -12.83 -1.07
CA GLU A 32 10.38 -14.08 -0.47
C GLU A 32 9.23 -15.05 -0.15
N THR A 33 8.05 -14.48 0.13
CA THR A 33 6.81 -15.21 0.40
C THR A 33 5.66 -14.58 -0.37
N GLY A 34 4.54 -15.28 -0.45
CA GLY A 34 3.28 -14.70 -0.90
C GLY A 34 2.25 -15.75 -1.25
N ALA A 35 1.11 -15.32 -1.79
CA ALA A 35 -0.01 -16.21 -2.02
C ALA A 35 0.28 -17.13 -3.21
N PRO A 36 0.09 -18.46 -3.07
CA PRO A 36 0.31 -19.41 -4.18
C PRO A 36 -0.56 -19.18 -5.41
N CYS A 37 -1.66 -18.43 -5.26
CA CYS A 37 -2.57 -18.09 -6.37
C CYS A 37 -2.11 -16.87 -7.18
N ASP A 38 -1.12 -16.11 -6.71
CA ASP A 38 -0.57 -14.95 -7.41
C ASP A 38 0.53 -15.40 -8.38
N PRO A 39 0.45 -15.03 -9.67
CA PRO A 39 1.41 -15.49 -10.67
C PRO A 39 2.79 -14.81 -10.56
N ARG A 40 2.88 -13.72 -9.79
CA ARG A 40 4.13 -12.98 -9.51
C ARG A 40 4.21 -12.66 -8.03
N GLN A 41 5.41 -12.76 -7.48
CA GLN A 41 5.76 -12.30 -6.14
C GLN A 41 6.59 -11.02 -6.23
N GLY A 42 6.70 -10.29 -5.12
CA GLY A 42 7.34 -8.97 -5.09
C GLY A 42 6.33 -7.89 -4.73
N ARG A 43 6.56 -6.67 -5.24
CA ARG A 43 5.80 -5.46 -4.86
C ARG A 43 5.54 -4.50 -6.02
N ILE A 44 4.68 -3.52 -5.78
CA ILE A 44 4.49 -2.39 -6.70
C ILE A 44 5.77 -1.52 -6.63
N PRO A 45 6.40 -1.19 -7.77
CA PRO A 45 7.62 -0.37 -7.77
C PRO A 45 7.40 0.98 -7.09
N GLY A 46 8.41 1.44 -6.33
CA GLY A 46 8.34 2.69 -5.58
C GLY A 46 7.49 2.62 -4.30
N ALA A 47 6.78 1.51 -4.04
CA ALA A 47 6.02 1.36 -2.81
C ALA A 47 6.95 1.38 -1.58
N ARG A 48 6.51 2.10 -0.55
CA ARG A 48 7.06 2.04 0.80
C ARG A 48 6.39 0.90 1.56
N HIS A 49 7.06 0.38 2.58
CA HIS A 49 6.56 -0.77 3.37
C HIS A 49 6.36 -0.40 4.83
N VAL A 50 5.20 -0.75 5.38
CA VAL A 50 4.95 -0.85 6.83
C VAL A 50 3.90 -1.94 7.05
N ASP A 51 4.22 -3.00 7.80
CA ASP A 51 3.25 -4.06 8.09
C ASP A 51 2.03 -3.49 8.83
N VAL A 52 0.82 -3.87 8.42
CA VAL A 52 -0.42 -3.46 9.10
C VAL A 52 -0.41 -3.83 10.59
N GLN A 53 0.25 -4.92 10.97
CA GLN A 53 0.40 -5.33 12.37
C GLN A 53 1.20 -4.33 13.20
N GLU A 54 2.22 -3.74 12.60
CA GLU A 54 3.01 -2.67 13.21
C GLU A 54 2.18 -1.39 13.31
N LEU A 55 1.51 -0.97 12.22
CA LEU A 55 0.64 0.22 12.22
C LEU A 55 -0.41 0.20 13.33
N MET A 56 -1.02 -0.96 13.61
CA MET A 56 -2.02 -1.11 14.66
C MET A 56 -1.50 -0.82 16.08
N GLN A 57 -0.19 -0.87 16.31
CA GLN A 57 0.41 -0.61 17.61
C GLN A 57 0.85 0.85 17.80
N LEU A 58 0.85 1.65 16.73
CA LEU A 58 1.39 3.00 16.73
C LEU A 58 0.30 4.04 16.99
N THR A 59 0.69 5.09 17.70
CA THR A 59 -0.09 6.32 17.81
C THR A 59 0.00 7.14 16.52
N ALA A 60 -0.93 8.08 16.33
CA ALA A 60 -0.88 9.02 15.21
C ALA A 60 0.43 9.84 15.15
N GLY A 61 1.08 10.10 16.28
CA GLY A 61 2.39 10.78 16.32
C GLY A 61 3.50 9.88 15.77
N GLU A 62 3.57 8.64 16.26
CA GLU A 62 4.57 7.66 15.82
C GLU A 62 4.41 7.30 14.34
N ILE A 63 3.18 7.22 13.82
CA ILE A 63 2.95 7.00 12.38
C ILE A 63 3.48 8.17 11.55
N ARG A 64 3.35 9.41 12.03
CA ARG A 64 3.92 10.59 11.35
C ARG A 64 5.43 10.59 11.34
N GLU A 65 6.04 10.20 12.45
CA GLU A 65 7.49 10.04 12.53
C GLU A 65 8.00 8.90 11.65
N LEU A 66 7.32 7.74 11.66
CA LEU A 66 7.70 6.58 10.85
C LEU A 66 7.59 6.86 9.35
N LEU A 67 6.50 7.50 8.93
CA LEU A 67 6.28 7.79 7.51
C LEU A 67 7.07 9.01 7.04
N GLU A 68 7.54 9.90 7.92
CA GLU A 68 8.25 11.12 7.52
C GLU A 68 7.46 11.93 6.45
N LEU A 69 6.13 11.87 6.51
CA LEU A 69 5.22 12.54 5.58
C LEU A 69 4.52 13.72 6.29
N PRO A 70 4.24 14.82 5.57
CA PRO A 70 3.43 15.89 6.12
C PRO A 70 1.98 15.43 6.35
N GLU A 71 1.29 16.07 7.29
CA GLU A 71 -0.16 15.92 7.44
C GLU A 71 -0.87 16.27 6.12
N GLY A 72 -1.90 15.51 5.77
CA GLY A 72 -2.61 15.63 4.50
C GLY A 72 -1.90 15.02 3.28
N ALA A 73 -0.74 14.37 3.46
CA ALA A 73 -0.12 13.63 2.36
C ALA A 73 -1.07 12.55 1.79
N GLU A 74 -1.07 12.40 0.47
CA GLU A 74 -1.89 11.41 -0.23
C GLU A 74 -1.22 10.03 -0.16
N ILE A 75 -1.99 9.02 0.28
CA ILE A 75 -1.51 7.64 0.43
C ILE A 75 -2.46 6.67 -0.28
N ALA A 76 -1.92 5.85 -1.18
CA ALA A 76 -2.62 4.66 -1.69
C ALA A 76 -2.08 3.42 -0.98
N ALA A 77 -2.87 2.85 -0.08
CA ALA A 77 -2.48 1.64 0.65
C ALA A 77 -2.96 0.38 -0.07
N TYR A 78 -2.11 -0.64 -0.12
CA TYR A 78 -2.45 -1.94 -0.69
C TYR A 78 -1.92 -3.09 0.15
N CYS A 79 -2.53 -4.26 -0.01
CA CYS A 79 -2.06 -5.48 0.64
C CYS A 79 -2.04 -6.66 -0.36
N HIS A 80 -2.55 -7.83 0.03
CA HIS A 80 -2.80 -8.91 -0.91
C HIS A 80 -4.12 -8.70 -1.68
N SER A 81 -5.23 -8.48 -0.97
CA SER A 81 -6.59 -8.45 -1.55
C SER A 81 -7.52 -7.43 -0.88
N GLY A 82 -6.99 -6.25 -0.52
CA GLY A 82 -7.78 -5.11 -0.04
C GLY A 82 -8.17 -5.09 1.45
N SER A 83 -8.20 -6.22 2.17
CA SER A 83 -8.73 -6.25 3.55
C SER A 83 -7.78 -5.64 4.60
N ARG A 84 -6.49 -5.97 4.55
CA ARG A 84 -5.49 -5.39 5.47
C ARG A 84 -5.27 -3.90 5.19
N SER A 85 -5.27 -3.53 3.90
CA SER A 85 -5.13 -2.13 3.48
C SER A 85 -6.35 -1.28 3.80
N ALA A 86 -7.56 -1.83 3.83
CA ALA A 86 -8.73 -1.11 4.35
C ALA A 86 -8.54 -0.70 5.82
N LEU A 87 -8.05 -1.61 6.67
CA LEU A 87 -7.73 -1.30 8.07
C LEU A 87 -6.61 -0.27 8.19
N ALA A 88 -5.55 -0.40 7.38
CA ALA A 88 -4.47 0.58 7.36
C ALA A 88 -4.96 1.97 6.97
N VAL A 89 -5.88 2.08 6.01
CA VAL A 89 -6.49 3.36 5.61
C VAL A 89 -7.21 4.03 6.78
N GLU A 90 -7.97 3.29 7.57
CA GLU A 90 -8.64 3.86 8.77
C GLU A 90 -7.62 4.43 9.77
N ILE A 91 -6.52 3.71 9.99
CA ILE A 91 -5.42 4.14 10.89
C ILE A 91 -4.74 5.40 10.33
N LEU A 92 -4.44 5.43 9.04
CA LEU A 92 -3.78 6.56 8.37
C LEU A 92 -4.68 7.81 8.33
N LEU A 93 -5.97 7.65 8.09
CA LEU A 93 -6.95 8.75 8.18
C LEU A 93 -6.98 9.33 9.61
N ALA A 94 -6.97 8.48 10.64
CA ALA A 94 -6.90 8.92 12.03
C ALA A 94 -5.55 9.61 12.36
N ALA A 95 -4.48 9.28 11.64
CA ALA A 95 -3.20 9.97 11.69
C ALA A 95 -3.14 11.27 10.85
N GLY A 96 -4.24 11.66 10.19
CA GLY A 96 -4.35 12.93 9.45
C GLY A 96 -3.85 12.87 8.01
N TYR A 97 -3.75 11.68 7.40
CA TYR A 97 -3.40 11.53 5.98
C TYR A 97 -4.64 11.47 5.09
N GLU A 98 -4.47 11.76 3.80
CA GLU A 98 -5.48 11.48 2.77
C GLU A 98 -5.26 10.07 2.20
N ALA A 99 -5.69 9.06 2.96
CA ALA A 99 -5.45 7.66 2.61
C ALA A 99 -6.64 7.03 1.86
N ARG A 100 -6.34 6.27 0.79
CA ARG A 100 -7.31 5.50 -0.01
C ARG A 100 -6.87 4.06 -0.18
N ASN A 101 -7.83 3.15 -0.23
CA ASN A 101 -7.57 1.72 -0.37
C ASN A 101 -7.47 1.35 -1.86
N TYR A 102 -6.39 0.69 -2.26
CA TYR A 102 -6.33 -0.04 -3.52
C TYR A 102 -6.85 -1.47 -3.29
N VAL A 103 -8.15 -1.68 -3.49
CA VAL A 103 -8.85 -2.94 -3.17
C VAL A 103 -8.29 -4.12 -3.97
N GLY A 104 -8.00 -3.91 -5.26
CA GLY A 104 -7.40 -4.90 -6.15
C GLY A 104 -6.07 -5.43 -5.61
N SER A 105 -5.29 -4.53 -5.00
CA SER A 105 -4.07 -4.85 -4.25
C SER A 105 -3.07 -5.68 -5.09
N TRP A 106 -2.12 -6.36 -4.43
CA TRP A 106 -1.15 -7.19 -5.13
C TRP A 106 -1.79 -8.31 -5.95
N HIS A 107 -2.95 -8.84 -5.54
CA HIS A 107 -3.64 -9.91 -6.25
C HIS A 107 -4.06 -9.52 -7.66
N GLU A 108 -4.57 -8.29 -7.85
CA GLU A 108 -4.92 -7.77 -9.17
C GLU A 108 -3.67 -7.31 -9.93
N TRP A 109 -2.80 -6.54 -9.27
CA TRP A 109 -1.57 -6.02 -9.87
C TRP A 109 -0.68 -7.13 -10.42
N SER A 110 -0.43 -8.18 -9.62
CA SER A 110 0.44 -9.31 -9.99
C SER A 110 -0.06 -10.07 -11.22
N ARG A 111 -1.35 -10.00 -11.57
CA ARG A 111 -1.92 -10.71 -12.73
C ARG A 111 -1.74 -9.97 -14.05
N ASP A 112 -1.61 -8.65 -14.02
CA ASP A 112 -1.38 -7.87 -15.23
C ASP A 112 0.13 -7.79 -15.54
N VAL A 113 0.58 -8.66 -16.44
CA VAL A 113 1.98 -8.75 -16.86
C VAL A 113 2.50 -7.49 -17.57
N SER A 114 1.62 -6.57 -17.98
CA SER A 114 2.04 -5.27 -18.53
C SER A 114 2.46 -4.28 -17.45
N LEU A 115 2.01 -4.47 -16.21
CA LEU A 115 2.39 -3.64 -15.06
C LEU A 115 3.75 -4.07 -14.51
N PRO A 116 4.58 -3.12 -14.07
CA PRO A 116 5.90 -3.43 -13.53
C PRO A 116 5.78 -4.06 -12.13
N ALA A 117 6.74 -4.90 -11.77
CA ALA A 117 6.86 -5.53 -10.46
C ALA A 117 8.32 -5.46 -10.01
N GLY A 118 8.54 -5.16 -8.73
CA GLY A 118 9.86 -5.08 -8.11
C GLY A 118 10.10 -6.12 -7.04
#